data_AF-A0AAV0TQQ1-F1
#
_entry.id   AF-A0AAV0TQQ1-F1
#
_cell.length_a   1.000
_cell.length_b   1.000
_cell.length_c   1.000
_cell.angle_alpha   90.00
_cell.angle_beta   90.00
_cell.angle_gamma   90.00
#
_symmetry.space_group_name_H-M   'P 1'
#
loop_
_entity.id
_entity.type
_entity.pdbx_description
1 polymer ?
#
loop_
_entity_poly.entity_id
_entity_poly.type
_entity_poly.pdbx_seq_one_letter_code
_entity_poly.pdbx_strand_id
1 'polypeptide(L)'
;MGRWHEKATNVKRSDEASNSADSHATSENVVVLENDLMRAEISKTTGYLTKLTNKKKDVQIPLSPEVAYYQAFQDDGPKSGAYVFRPDSNKTHSVTDMSRATTDKLSDVAMVELQTTRSLTVDGDVVSVPRVAFKIGSWVTLEHRMSDGDEFLEIEWTVGPVPIDDKKGKEVIVRFDTSNSMASDSTLYTDSNGLESMKREAVAANYFPMTTGAYIKDDKRQLNVVTDRAQGVASLVDGQVEAMVHRRLLADDNMGVHENLNETESVYDETTKTYVTKGMVVRGNFFVNVDSADDGMRSIRSKMESQFFHPLTAYRKPVSSDVEAKVPWLTVGEFPSNVGLTTLQEQSKECVMVRLSHLYAVDEHSSQSKPATVDFSALFSVKNSVVSEVIELVLTGTKELSREDKELDTLEWKTTDEAHGWSPRSLPVKGTSVTLQAMEVRAFRVCFAKGASMDGTDAVGVRSPQDDSFGAALQELAEIVAVE
;
A
#
# COMPACT_ATOMS: atom_id res chain seq x y z
N MET A 1 -20.50 -16.02 39.84
CA MET A 1 -21.88 -16.52 39.62
C MET A 1 -22.85 -15.38 39.87
N GLY A 2 -23.47 -14.86 38.82
CA GLY A 2 -24.44 -13.78 38.89
C GLY A 2 -25.08 -13.61 37.52
N ARG A 3 -26.11 -14.42 37.25
CA ARG A 3 -26.96 -14.35 36.06
C ARG A 3 -27.71 -13.02 36.07
N TRP A 4 -27.64 -12.28 34.97
CA TRP A 4 -28.60 -11.23 34.67
C TRP A 4 -29.46 -11.69 33.50
N HIS A 5 -30.75 -11.86 33.81
CA HIS A 5 -31.80 -12.31 32.92
C HIS A 5 -32.20 -11.23 31.92
N GLU A 6 -32.40 -11.65 30.67
CA GLU A 6 -33.20 -11.00 29.65
C GLU A 6 -34.59 -10.63 30.18
N LYS A 7 -35.02 -9.40 29.88
CA LYS A 7 -36.44 -9.04 29.79
C LYS A 7 -36.70 -8.54 28.38
N ALA A 8 -37.26 -9.42 27.57
CA ALA A 8 -37.89 -9.07 26.30
C ALA A 8 -39.18 -8.26 26.59
N THR A 9 -39.19 -6.99 26.21
CA THR A 9 -40.42 -6.19 26.10
C THR A 9 -40.84 -6.13 24.64
N ASN A 10 -41.95 -6.80 24.37
CA ASN A 10 -42.64 -6.91 23.09
C ASN A 10 -43.28 -5.54 22.75
N VAL A 11 -42.70 -4.80 21.79
CA VAL A 11 -43.34 -3.61 21.21
C VAL A 11 -43.77 -3.96 19.79
N LYS A 12 -45.09 -4.01 19.59
CA LYS A 12 -45.74 -4.16 18.28
C LYS A 12 -45.30 -3.00 17.38
N ARG A 13 -44.59 -3.32 16.31
CA ARG A 13 -44.26 -2.38 15.22
C ARG A 13 -45.45 -2.36 14.26
N SER A 14 -46.07 -1.21 14.09
CA SER A 14 -47.05 -0.94 13.05
C SER A 14 -46.34 -0.88 11.69
N ASP A 15 -46.86 -1.64 10.74
CA ASP A 15 -46.43 -1.65 9.34
C ASP A 15 -46.77 -0.30 8.67
N GLU A 16 -45.78 0.58 8.58
CA GLU A 16 -45.76 1.64 7.57
C GLU A 16 -44.70 1.27 6.53
N ALA A 17 -45.20 0.84 5.37
CA ALA A 17 -44.40 0.56 4.19
C ALA A 17 -43.72 1.84 3.70
N SER A 18 -42.45 2.03 4.05
CA SER A 18 -41.58 2.98 3.36
C SER A 18 -40.98 2.28 2.15
N ASN A 19 -41.46 2.65 0.96
CA ASN A 19 -40.90 2.28 -0.33
C ASN A 19 -39.37 2.47 -0.34
N SER A 20 -38.62 1.37 -0.33
CA SER A 20 -37.22 1.37 -0.73
C SER A 20 -37.16 1.55 -2.24
N ALA A 21 -36.80 2.75 -2.68
CA ALA A 21 -36.46 3.01 -4.07
C ALA A 21 -35.15 2.27 -4.39
N ASP A 22 -35.29 1.04 -4.86
CA ASP A 22 -34.24 0.29 -5.54
C ASP A 22 -34.04 0.98 -6.91
N SER A 23 -33.20 2.01 -6.95
CA SER A 23 -32.90 2.71 -8.19
C SER A 23 -31.92 1.87 -8.99
N HIS A 24 -32.43 1.07 -9.91
CA HIS A 24 -31.67 0.59 -11.06
C HIS A 24 -31.02 1.80 -11.75
N ALA A 25 -29.73 2.01 -11.51
CA ALA A 25 -28.93 2.97 -12.24
C ALA A 25 -28.88 2.52 -13.71
N THR A 26 -29.50 3.31 -14.60
CA THR A 26 -29.35 3.17 -16.04
C THR A 26 -27.89 3.39 -16.44
N SER A 27 -27.38 2.65 -17.43
CA SER A 27 -25.97 2.63 -17.84
C SER A 27 -25.37 3.98 -18.24
N GLU A 28 -26.17 5.05 -18.36
CA GLU A 28 -25.71 6.39 -18.74
C GLU A 28 -25.09 7.19 -17.58
N ASN A 29 -25.36 6.81 -16.32
CA ASN A 29 -25.00 7.60 -15.14
C ASN A 29 -23.69 7.18 -14.44
N VAL A 30 -22.89 6.33 -15.11
CA VAL A 30 -21.66 5.75 -14.58
C VAL A 30 -20.50 6.05 -15.53
N VAL A 31 -19.30 6.30 -14.98
CA VAL A 31 -18.02 6.25 -15.69
C VAL A 31 -17.45 4.85 -15.52
N VAL A 32 -16.93 4.28 -16.59
CA VAL A 32 -16.29 2.97 -16.57
C VAL A 32 -14.81 3.14 -16.83
N LEU A 33 -13.97 2.68 -15.90
CA LEU A 33 -12.55 2.49 -16.13
C LEU A 33 -12.29 0.99 -16.26
N GLU A 34 -11.57 0.59 -17.29
CA GLU A 34 -11.35 -0.83 -17.61
C GLU A 34 -9.98 -1.04 -18.27
N ASN A 35 -9.32 -2.13 -17.89
CA ASN A 35 -8.16 -2.69 -18.57
C ASN A 35 -8.42 -4.19 -18.86
N ASP A 36 -7.40 -4.93 -19.28
CA ASP A 36 -7.55 -6.35 -19.60
C ASP A 36 -7.92 -7.24 -18.40
N LEU A 37 -7.60 -6.81 -17.17
CA LEU A 37 -7.70 -7.61 -15.95
C LEU A 37 -8.89 -7.22 -15.08
N MET A 38 -9.31 -5.96 -15.10
CA MET A 38 -10.29 -5.42 -14.17
C MET A 38 -11.17 -4.33 -14.76
N ARG A 39 -12.30 -4.09 -14.09
CA ARG A 39 -13.30 -3.09 -14.47
C ARG A 39 -13.88 -2.43 -13.22
N ALA A 40 -13.92 -1.11 -13.22
CA ALA A 40 -14.48 -0.27 -12.16
C ALA A 40 -15.60 0.60 -12.71
N GLU A 41 -16.74 0.62 -12.00
CA GLU A 41 -17.89 1.47 -12.33
C GLU A 41 -18.03 2.56 -11.27
N ILE A 42 -17.98 3.83 -11.68
CA ILE A 42 -18.00 5.01 -10.80
C ILE A 42 -19.22 5.87 -11.09
N SER A 43 -20.04 6.17 -10.09
CA SER A 43 -21.21 7.04 -10.23
C SER A 43 -20.79 8.46 -10.60
N LYS A 44 -21.34 9.00 -11.71
CA LYS A 44 -21.10 10.40 -12.12
C LYS A 44 -21.66 11.40 -11.12
N THR A 45 -22.66 11.00 -10.34
CA THR A 45 -23.36 11.85 -9.36
C THR A 45 -22.64 11.93 -8.03
N THR A 46 -22.00 10.85 -7.59
CA THR A 46 -21.34 10.79 -6.27
C THR A 46 -19.82 10.79 -6.35
N GLY A 47 -19.24 10.41 -7.50
CA GLY A 47 -17.80 10.21 -7.65
C GLY A 47 -17.27 8.94 -6.98
N TYR A 48 -18.18 8.11 -6.44
CA TYR A 48 -17.85 6.88 -5.74
C TYR A 48 -18.02 5.67 -6.64
N LEU A 49 -17.23 4.63 -6.37
CA LEU A 49 -17.44 3.33 -6.99
C LEU A 49 -18.86 2.84 -6.70
N THR A 50 -19.34 2.00 -7.59
CA THR A 50 -20.60 1.27 -7.46
C THR A 50 -20.36 -0.23 -7.60
N LYS A 51 -19.32 -0.60 -8.38
CA LYS A 51 -18.93 -1.98 -8.62
C LYS A 51 -17.45 -2.07 -8.96
N LEU A 52 -16.81 -3.11 -8.45
CA LEU A 52 -15.45 -3.51 -8.79
C LEU A 52 -15.44 -4.95 -9.27
N THR A 53 -14.76 -5.21 -10.39
CA THR A 53 -14.75 -6.52 -11.07
C THR A 53 -13.33 -6.93 -11.42
N ASN A 54 -12.97 -8.16 -11.08
CA ASN A 54 -11.82 -8.89 -11.59
C ASN A 54 -12.29 -9.78 -12.75
N LYS A 55 -11.90 -9.42 -13.97
CA LYS A 55 -12.36 -10.04 -15.22
C LYS A 55 -11.81 -11.45 -15.40
N LYS A 56 -10.56 -11.67 -14.96
CA LYS A 56 -9.86 -12.95 -15.13
C LYS A 56 -10.45 -14.06 -14.26
N LYS A 57 -10.96 -13.71 -13.09
CA LYS A 57 -11.50 -14.64 -12.09
C LYS A 57 -13.03 -14.68 -12.06
N ASP A 58 -13.69 -13.84 -12.85
CA ASP A 58 -15.15 -13.64 -12.83
C ASP A 58 -15.67 -13.32 -11.40
N VAL A 59 -14.89 -12.50 -10.68
CA VAL A 59 -15.21 -12.05 -9.32
C VAL A 59 -15.63 -10.60 -9.37
N GLN A 60 -16.76 -10.28 -8.75
CA GLN A 60 -17.27 -8.91 -8.66
C GLN A 60 -17.95 -8.66 -7.32
N ILE A 61 -17.88 -7.41 -6.87
CA ILE A 61 -18.59 -6.93 -5.67
C ILE A 61 -19.22 -5.56 -5.97
N PRO A 62 -20.44 -5.29 -5.45
CA PRO A 62 -20.85 -3.91 -5.24
C PRO A 62 -19.88 -3.28 -4.22
N LEU A 63 -19.49 -2.04 -4.48
CA LEU A 63 -18.59 -1.31 -3.60
C LEU A 63 -19.07 0.12 -3.57
N SER A 64 -19.43 0.61 -2.38
CA SER A 64 -19.93 1.97 -2.16
C SER A 64 -18.96 2.71 -1.25
N PRO A 65 -17.83 3.22 -1.78
CA PRO A 65 -16.92 3.97 -0.97
C PRO A 65 -17.54 5.32 -0.56
N GLU A 66 -17.22 5.80 0.62
CA GLU A 66 -17.66 7.10 1.13
C GLU A 66 -16.48 7.83 1.75
N VAL A 67 -16.34 9.13 1.44
CA VAL A 67 -15.50 10.02 2.24
C VAL A 67 -16.39 10.66 3.29
N ALA A 68 -16.10 10.40 4.55
CA ALA A 68 -16.86 10.89 5.69
C ALA A 68 -15.91 11.36 6.79
N TYR A 69 -16.45 11.92 7.88
CA TYR A 69 -15.65 12.21 9.06
C TYR A 69 -16.36 11.86 10.36
N TYR A 70 -15.57 11.49 11.36
CA TYR A 70 -15.99 11.51 12.75
C TYR A 70 -15.77 12.90 13.34
N GLN A 71 -16.71 13.34 14.16
CA GLN A 71 -16.58 14.56 14.94
C GLN A 71 -15.71 14.27 16.17
N ALA A 72 -14.64 15.04 16.36
CA ALA A 72 -13.72 14.83 17.48
C ALA A 72 -14.39 15.20 18.82
N PHE A 73 -14.20 14.37 19.85
CA PHE A 73 -14.59 14.72 21.21
C PHE A 73 -13.63 15.79 21.77
N GLN A 74 -14.19 16.94 22.18
CA GLN A 74 -13.42 18.12 22.61
C GLN A 74 -13.95 18.79 23.89
N ASP A 75 -15.00 18.22 24.50
CA ASP A 75 -15.61 18.69 25.74
C ASP A 75 -14.81 18.22 26.99
N ASP A 76 -15.45 18.26 28.17
CA ASP A 76 -14.84 17.84 29.42
C ASP A 76 -14.50 16.33 29.43
N GLY A 77 -13.26 16.02 29.75
CA GLY A 77 -12.71 14.65 29.80
C GLY A 77 -11.57 14.43 28.79
N PRO A 78 -11.12 13.17 28.59
CA PRO A 78 -10.05 12.84 27.65
C PRO A 78 -10.39 13.26 26.22
N LYS A 79 -9.63 14.13 25.58
CA LYS A 79 -10.00 14.66 24.25
C LYS A 79 -9.40 13.81 23.13
N SER A 80 -9.95 13.93 21.93
CA SER A 80 -9.22 13.48 20.75
C SER A 80 -8.03 14.41 20.52
N GLY A 81 -6.87 13.86 20.17
CA GLY A 81 -5.64 14.62 19.96
C GLY A 81 -4.62 13.85 19.12
N ALA A 82 -3.35 14.25 19.22
CA ALA A 82 -2.28 13.69 18.40
C ALA A 82 -2.14 12.16 18.55
N TYR A 83 -2.40 11.62 19.74
CA TYR A 83 -2.24 10.20 20.08
C TYR A 83 -3.58 9.48 20.19
N VAL A 84 -4.58 10.14 20.78
CA VAL A 84 -5.87 9.51 21.09
C VAL A 84 -6.85 9.78 19.96
N PHE A 85 -7.43 8.70 19.41
CA PHE A 85 -8.66 8.78 18.63
C PHE A 85 -9.86 8.63 19.57
N ARG A 86 -10.60 9.72 19.77
CA ARG A 86 -11.85 9.70 20.53
C ARG A 86 -12.93 10.49 19.78
N PRO A 87 -13.76 9.82 18.97
CA PRO A 87 -14.89 10.51 18.36
C PRO A 87 -15.94 10.85 19.43
N ASP A 88 -16.75 11.88 19.19
CA ASP A 88 -17.84 12.28 20.09
C ASP A 88 -18.97 11.25 20.13
N SER A 89 -19.10 10.46 19.07
CA SER A 89 -20.09 9.43 18.83
C SER A 89 -19.63 8.50 17.71
N ASN A 90 -20.29 7.34 17.55
CA ASN A 90 -20.03 6.43 16.43
C ASN A 90 -20.65 6.92 15.10
N LYS A 91 -21.15 8.16 15.05
CA LYS A 91 -21.81 8.70 13.87
C LYS A 91 -20.78 9.33 12.94
N THR A 92 -20.85 8.96 11.67
CA THR A 92 -20.12 9.66 10.61
C THR A 92 -20.96 10.78 10.00
N HIS A 93 -20.27 11.80 9.51
CA HIS A 93 -20.84 12.95 8.85
C HIS A 93 -20.31 13.04 7.42
N SER A 94 -21.18 13.44 6.48
CA SER A 94 -20.77 13.63 5.09
C SER A 94 -19.86 14.85 4.95
N VAL A 95 -18.91 14.78 4.01
CA VAL A 95 -18.03 15.89 3.65
C VAL A 95 -18.72 16.97 2.80
N THR A 96 -19.92 16.67 2.27
CA THR A 96 -20.76 17.61 1.53
C THR A 96 -21.79 18.27 2.45
N ASP A 97 -22.14 19.53 2.18
CA ASP A 97 -23.08 20.29 2.99
C ASP A 97 -24.49 20.16 2.40
N MET A 98 -25.09 18.97 2.60
CA MET A 98 -26.46 18.67 2.16
C MET A 98 -27.52 19.64 2.73
N SER A 99 -27.18 20.47 3.73
CA SER A 99 -28.08 21.46 4.32
C SER A 99 -28.29 22.71 3.46
N ARG A 100 -27.46 22.93 2.43
CA ARG A 100 -27.55 24.06 1.47
C ARG A 100 -28.18 23.71 0.13
N ALA A 101 -28.73 22.50 -0.02
CA ALA A 101 -29.46 22.08 -1.22
C ALA A 101 -30.81 22.82 -1.31
N THR A 102 -30.78 24.08 -1.73
CA THR A 102 -31.94 24.72 -2.35
C THR A 102 -32.13 24.10 -3.74
N THR A 103 -33.39 24.01 -4.16
CA THR A 103 -33.94 23.21 -5.28
C THR A 103 -33.38 23.48 -6.69
N ASP A 104 -32.24 24.17 -6.84
CA ASP A 104 -31.65 24.55 -8.13
C ASP A 104 -30.11 24.57 -8.15
N LYS A 105 -29.42 23.97 -7.17
CA LYS A 105 -27.94 23.91 -7.18
C LYS A 105 -27.40 22.55 -7.64
N LEU A 106 -26.50 22.66 -8.62
CA LEU A 106 -25.53 21.68 -9.11
C LEU A 106 -25.04 20.78 -7.97
N SER A 107 -24.96 19.47 -8.19
CA SER A 107 -24.41 18.50 -7.24
C SER A 107 -23.13 19.03 -6.59
N ASP A 108 -22.98 18.87 -5.27
CA ASP A 108 -21.72 19.15 -4.54
C ASP A 108 -20.54 18.31 -5.07
N VAL A 109 -20.82 17.40 -6.00
CA VAL A 109 -19.85 16.62 -6.75
C VAL A 109 -19.73 17.17 -8.16
N ALA A 110 -18.51 17.49 -8.57
CA ALA A 110 -18.17 17.87 -9.94
C ALA A 110 -17.17 16.89 -10.53
N MET A 111 -17.57 16.23 -11.63
CA MET A 111 -16.70 15.38 -12.43
C MET A 111 -15.73 16.24 -13.26
N VAL A 112 -14.47 15.84 -13.29
CA VAL A 112 -13.41 16.41 -14.12
C VAL A 112 -12.88 15.29 -15.00
N GLU A 113 -13.20 15.34 -16.28
CA GLU A 113 -12.57 14.46 -17.26
C GLU A 113 -11.10 14.87 -17.42
N LEU A 114 -10.21 13.97 -17.03
CA LEU A 114 -8.78 14.14 -17.21
C LEU A 114 -8.38 13.52 -18.54
N GLN A 115 -7.63 14.25 -19.37
CA GLN A 115 -7.12 13.68 -20.61
C GLN A 115 -6.27 12.45 -20.29
N THR A 116 -6.63 11.31 -20.90
CA THR A 116 -5.80 10.12 -21.03
C THR A 116 -4.51 10.54 -21.74
N THR A 117 -3.40 10.62 -21.01
CA THR A 117 -2.09 10.91 -21.61
C THR A 117 -1.78 9.75 -22.55
N ARG A 118 -1.80 10.00 -23.86
CA ARG A 118 -1.35 9.05 -24.88
C ARG A 118 0.17 9.16 -24.97
N SER A 119 0.91 8.29 -24.31
CA SER A 119 2.35 8.21 -24.49
C SER A 119 2.65 7.24 -25.64
N LEU A 120 3.35 7.71 -26.67
CA LEU A 120 3.86 6.84 -27.74
C LEU A 120 5.11 6.13 -27.21
N THR A 121 5.08 4.80 -27.18
CA THR A 121 6.28 3.99 -26.96
C THR A 121 7.16 3.97 -28.22
N VAL A 122 8.41 3.51 -28.06
CA VAL A 122 9.39 3.38 -29.16
C VAL A 122 8.88 2.46 -30.29
N ASP A 123 7.95 1.55 -29.99
CA ASP A 123 7.32 0.64 -30.95
C ASP A 123 5.97 1.15 -31.51
N GLY A 124 5.57 2.38 -31.17
CA GLY A 124 4.33 3.00 -31.66
C GLY A 124 3.06 2.64 -30.88
N ASP A 125 3.16 1.82 -29.84
CA ASP A 125 2.02 1.54 -28.95
C ASP A 125 1.72 2.72 -28.04
N VAL A 126 0.45 3.09 -28.01
CA VAL A 126 -0.10 4.20 -27.22
C VAL A 126 -0.47 3.67 -25.84
N VAL A 127 0.32 4.01 -24.82
CA VAL A 127 -0.10 3.78 -23.42
C VAL A 127 -1.09 4.88 -23.06
N SER A 128 -2.34 4.51 -22.85
CA SER A 128 -3.41 5.37 -22.37
C SER A 128 -3.76 4.90 -20.97
N VAL A 129 -3.70 5.78 -19.97
CA VAL A 129 -4.14 5.43 -18.61
C VAL A 129 -5.51 6.07 -18.37
N PRO A 130 -6.62 5.29 -18.44
CA PRO A 130 -7.95 5.77 -18.07
C PRO A 130 -7.95 6.36 -16.66
N ARG A 131 -8.43 7.60 -16.55
CA ARG A 131 -8.58 8.28 -15.26
C ARG A 131 -9.72 9.29 -15.29
N VAL A 132 -10.32 9.51 -14.12
CA VAL A 132 -11.37 10.51 -13.91
C VAL A 132 -11.26 11.05 -12.49
N ALA A 133 -11.43 12.36 -12.33
CA ALA A 133 -11.42 12.99 -11.02
C ALA A 133 -12.80 13.53 -10.64
N PHE A 134 -13.08 13.54 -9.35
CA PHE A 134 -14.31 14.07 -8.77
C PHE A 134 -13.95 15.02 -7.62
N LYS A 135 -14.36 16.28 -7.75
CA LYS A 135 -14.33 17.23 -6.64
C LYS A 135 -15.59 17.02 -5.82
N ILE A 136 -15.45 16.75 -4.53
CA ILE A 136 -16.54 16.46 -3.59
C ILE A 136 -16.54 17.54 -2.52
N GLY A 137 -17.59 18.36 -2.50
CA GLY A 137 -17.63 19.58 -1.70
C GLY A 137 -16.49 20.54 -2.07
N SER A 138 -16.07 21.35 -1.11
CA SER A 138 -15.03 22.38 -1.31
C SER A 138 -13.61 21.93 -0.94
N TRP A 139 -13.43 20.71 -0.41
CA TRP A 139 -12.19 20.32 0.26
C TRP A 139 -11.82 18.83 0.09
N VAL A 140 -12.52 18.08 -0.76
CA VAL A 140 -12.17 16.69 -1.10
C VAL A 140 -12.08 16.53 -2.62
N THR A 141 -11.09 15.78 -3.09
CA THR A 141 -10.98 15.32 -4.47
C THR A 141 -10.60 13.85 -4.48
N LEU A 142 -11.28 13.05 -5.31
CA LEU A 142 -10.93 11.66 -5.61
C LEU A 142 -10.56 11.55 -7.07
N GLU A 143 -9.36 11.07 -7.40
CA GLU A 143 -8.96 10.67 -8.74
C GLU A 143 -8.89 9.14 -8.81
N HIS A 144 -9.67 8.56 -9.72
CA HIS A 144 -9.64 7.13 -10.01
C HIS A 144 -8.77 6.92 -11.24
N ARG A 145 -7.82 5.99 -11.14
CA ARG A 145 -6.87 5.67 -12.20
C ARG A 145 -6.76 4.16 -12.37
N MET A 146 -6.76 3.71 -13.62
CA MET A 146 -6.54 2.32 -13.97
C MET A 146 -5.39 2.24 -14.98
N SER A 147 -4.29 1.62 -14.59
CA SER A 147 -3.14 1.42 -15.46
C SER A 147 -3.25 0.10 -16.21
N ASP A 148 -2.73 0.03 -17.44
CA ASP A 148 -2.69 -1.21 -18.21
C ASP A 148 -1.87 -2.28 -17.48
N GLY A 149 -2.37 -3.51 -17.48
CA GLY A 149 -1.71 -4.66 -16.82
C GLY A 149 -1.74 -4.66 -15.28
N ASP A 150 -2.29 -3.63 -14.62
CA ASP A 150 -2.44 -3.62 -13.15
C ASP A 150 -3.71 -4.38 -12.72
N GLU A 151 -3.62 -5.10 -11.60
CA GLU A 151 -4.74 -5.82 -10.97
C GLU A 151 -5.46 -4.96 -9.91
N PHE A 152 -5.03 -3.71 -9.72
CA PHE A 152 -5.57 -2.77 -8.74
C PHE A 152 -6.08 -1.47 -9.38
N LEU A 153 -7.19 -0.97 -8.85
CA LEU A 153 -7.66 0.39 -9.11
C LEU A 153 -6.94 1.33 -8.14
N GLU A 154 -6.30 2.36 -8.67
CA GLU A 154 -5.69 3.42 -7.87
C GLU A 154 -6.73 4.52 -7.60
N ILE A 155 -6.88 4.88 -6.33
CA ILE A 155 -7.74 5.97 -5.84
C ILE A 155 -6.84 6.97 -5.13
N GLU A 156 -6.46 8.04 -5.82
CA GLU A 156 -5.79 9.19 -5.21
C GLU A 156 -6.84 10.03 -4.48
N TRP A 157 -6.68 10.20 -3.18
CA TRP A 157 -7.51 11.10 -2.38
C TRP A 157 -6.70 12.35 -2.04
N THR A 158 -7.30 13.52 -2.23
CA THR A 158 -6.80 14.81 -1.73
C THR A 158 -7.83 15.37 -0.76
N VAL A 159 -7.43 15.58 0.49
CA VAL A 159 -8.29 16.02 1.58
C VAL A 159 -7.71 17.27 2.22
N GLY A 160 -8.48 18.35 2.20
CA GLY A 160 -8.21 19.57 2.94
C GLY A 160 -8.34 20.86 2.10
N PRO A 161 -8.26 22.04 2.74
CA PRO A 161 -8.15 22.23 4.19
C PRO A 161 -9.40 21.73 4.93
N VAL A 162 -9.22 20.90 5.95
CA VAL A 162 -10.35 20.37 6.73
C VAL A 162 -11.02 21.55 7.46
N PRO A 163 -12.33 21.81 7.26
CA PRO A 163 -12.98 23.02 7.78
C PRO A 163 -13.16 22.94 9.29
N ILE A 164 -12.89 24.07 9.97
CA ILE A 164 -13.01 24.21 11.44
C ILE A 164 -13.75 25.49 11.85
N ASP A 165 -14.45 26.14 10.93
CA ASP A 165 -15.20 27.39 11.19
C ASP A 165 -16.31 27.20 12.23
N ASP A 166 -16.80 25.97 12.34
CA ASP A 166 -17.74 25.49 13.35
C ASP A 166 -17.09 25.22 14.72
N LYS A 167 -15.79 25.49 14.86
CA LYS A 167 -14.98 25.24 16.06
C LYS A 167 -14.98 23.78 16.48
N LYS A 168 -15.07 22.87 15.51
CA LYS A 168 -15.18 21.43 15.72
C LYS A 168 -14.10 20.65 14.97
N GLY A 169 -13.31 19.86 15.70
CA GLY A 169 -12.28 19.00 15.11
C GLY A 169 -12.87 17.84 14.29
N LYS A 170 -12.21 17.42 13.21
CA LYS A 170 -12.74 16.39 12.29
C LYS A 170 -11.68 15.35 11.96
N GLU A 171 -12.11 14.10 11.88
CA GLU A 171 -11.27 12.95 11.60
C GLU A 171 -11.83 12.24 10.37
N VAL A 172 -11.18 12.46 9.24
CA VAL A 172 -11.67 12.13 7.90
C VAL A 172 -11.27 10.71 7.54
N ILE A 173 -12.23 9.96 7.03
CA ILE A 173 -12.08 8.56 6.64
C ILE A 173 -12.48 8.36 5.19
N VAL A 174 -11.90 7.34 4.57
CA VAL A 174 -12.45 6.70 3.37
C VAL A 174 -12.94 5.32 3.80
N ARG A 175 -14.24 5.08 3.67
CA ARG A 175 -14.88 3.81 3.99
C ARG A 175 -15.21 3.08 2.70
N PHE A 176 -14.90 1.79 2.63
CA PHE A 176 -15.26 0.86 1.57
C PHE A 176 -16.35 -0.07 2.11
N ASP A 177 -17.57 0.04 1.58
CA ASP A 177 -18.71 -0.79 1.97
C ASP A 177 -19.10 -1.74 0.84
N THR A 178 -19.10 -3.05 1.13
CA THR A 178 -19.52 -4.09 0.18
C THR A 178 -21.04 -4.29 0.11
N SER A 179 -21.84 -3.40 0.71
CA SER A 179 -23.31 -3.42 0.69
C SER A 179 -23.91 -4.75 1.19
N ASN A 180 -23.37 -5.29 2.28
CA ASN A 180 -23.70 -6.62 2.83
C ASN A 180 -23.48 -7.80 1.86
N SER A 181 -22.74 -7.58 0.76
CA SER A 181 -22.49 -8.65 -0.21
C SER A 181 -21.39 -9.60 0.24
N MET A 182 -20.52 -9.21 1.19
CA MET A 182 -19.43 -10.00 1.73
C MET A 182 -19.66 -10.27 3.22
N ALA A 183 -19.70 -11.55 3.59
CA ALA A 183 -19.82 -12.00 4.98
C ALA A 183 -18.41 -12.16 5.57
N SER A 184 -17.85 -11.09 6.11
CA SER A 184 -16.49 -11.07 6.67
C SER A 184 -16.42 -11.45 8.15
N ASP A 185 -17.56 -11.79 8.77
CA ASP A 185 -17.72 -12.04 10.20
C ASP A 185 -17.13 -10.93 11.07
N SER A 186 -17.23 -9.68 10.62
CA SER A 186 -16.61 -8.50 11.25
C SER A 186 -15.10 -8.69 11.55
N THR A 187 -14.43 -9.49 10.71
CA THR A 187 -13.00 -9.77 10.82
C THR A 187 -12.23 -8.93 9.82
N LEU A 188 -11.26 -8.16 10.33
CA LEU A 188 -10.29 -7.40 9.54
C LEU A 188 -8.93 -8.08 9.63
N TYR A 189 -8.18 -8.10 8.55
CA TYR A 189 -6.77 -8.48 8.57
C TYR A 189 -5.92 -7.25 8.28
N THR A 190 -4.93 -6.97 9.13
CA THR A 190 -4.02 -5.84 8.96
C THR A 190 -2.59 -6.32 8.97
N ASP A 191 -1.74 -5.74 8.14
CA ASP A 191 -0.32 -6.04 8.15
C ASP A 191 0.36 -5.61 9.46
N SER A 192 1.40 -6.33 9.85
CA SER A 192 2.32 -5.96 10.92
C SER A 192 3.63 -5.47 10.30
N ASN A 193 3.75 -4.15 10.14
CA ASN A 193 4.94 -3.50 9.55
C ASN A 193 5.26 -4.00 8.13
N GLY A 194 4.25 -4.25 7.31
CA GLY A 194 4.39 -4.73 5.93
C GLY A 194 4.66 -6.24 5.80
N LEU A 195 4.75 -6.97 6.92
CA LEU A 195 5.08 -8.41 6.95
C LEU A 195 3.82 -9.25 7.23
N GLU A 196 3.71 -9.87 8.41
CA GLU A 196 2.64 -10.82 8.70
C GLU A 196 1.27 -10.15 8.73
N SER A 197 0.23 -10.85 8.25
CA SER A 197 -1.16 -10.39 8.37
C SER A 197 -1.75 -10.84 9.70
N MET A 198 -2.22 -9.90 10.50
CA MET A 198 -2.81 -10.17 11.81
C MET A 198 -4.34 -10.15 11.72
N LYS A 199 -4.98 -11.24 12.18
CA LYS A 199 -6.44 -11.30 12.33
C LYS A 199 -6.89 -10.37 13.46
N ARG A 200 -7.84 -9.47 13.17
CA ARG A 200 -8.46 -8.53 14.10
C ARG A 200 -9.97 -8.79 14.13
N GLU A 201 -10.51 -9.02 15.32
CA GLU A 201 -11.94 -9.19 15.51
C GLU A 201 -12.55 -7.86 15.98
N ALA A 202 -13.75 -7.55 15.49
CA ALA A 202 -14.46 -6.32 15.85
C ALA A 202 -14.77 -6.26 17.35
N VAL A 203 -13.92 -5.53 18.07
CA VAL A 203 -14.26 -4.95 19.36
C VAL A 203 -14.51 -3.47 19.09
N ALA A 204 -15.71 -2.99 19.46
CA ALA A 204 -16.19 -1.66 19.11
C ALA A 204 -15.11 -0.57 19.35
N ALA A 205 -14.91 0.27 18.32
CA ALA A 205 -13.97 1.39 18.28
C ALA A 205 -12.46 1.07 18.20
N ASN A 206 -12.05 -0.17 17.88
CA ASN A 206 -10.64 -0.48 17.67
C ASN A 206 -10.20 -0.20 16.23
N TYR A 207 -9.51 0.93 16.07
CA TYR A 207 -8.64 1.17 14.93
C TYR A 207 -7.31 0.42 15.14
N PHE A 208 -6.78 -0.14 14.05
CA PHE A 208 -5.50 -0.84 14.00
C PHE A 208 -4.56 -0.14 13.01
N PRO A 209 -3.24 -0.26 13.18
CA PRO A 209 -2.31 0.22 12.17
C PRO A 209 -2.41 -0.64 10.91
N MET A 210 -2.54 0.01 9.76
CA MET A 210 -2.25 -0.54 8.43
C MET A 210 -1.03 0.21 7.92
N THR A 211 0.10 -0.47 7.79
CA THR A 211 1.34 0.15 7.29
C THR A 211 1.53 -0.06 5.80
N THR A 212 0.92 -1.09 5.23
CA THR A 212 0.98 -1.35 3.78
C THR A 212 -0.34 -1.86 3.25
N GLY A 213 -1.06 -2.73 3.95
CA GLY A 213 -2.30 -3.29 3.43
C GLY A 213 -3.21 -3.93 4.47
N ALA A 214 -4.50 -3.86 4.20
CA ALA A 214 -5.54 -4.52 4.97
C ALA A 214 -6.54 -5.19 4.03
N TYR A 215 -7.22 -6.21 4.53
CA TYR A 215 -8.25 -6.90 3.75
C TYR A 215 -9.36 -7.46 4.64
N ILE A 216 -10.50 -7.67 3.99
CA ILE A 216 -11.62 -8.47 4.50
C ILE A 216 -11.90 -9.57 3.49
N LYS A 217 -12.43 -10.71 3.96
CA LYS A 217 -12.75 -11.84 3.09
C LYS A 217 -13.94 -12.63 3.61
N ASP A 218 -14.64 -13.26 2.67
CA ASP A 218 -15.58 -14.36 2.92
C ASP A 218 -15.01 -15.67 2.33
N ASP A 219 -15.80 -16.75 2.35
CA ASP A 219 -15.37 -18.05 1.80
C ASP A 219 -15.08 -18.05 0.29
N LYS A 220 -15.46 -16.99 -0.44
CA LYS A 220 -15.42 -16.95 -1.91
C LYS A 220 -14.52 -15.84 -2.43
N ARG A 221 -14.42 -14.72 -1.72
CA ARG A 221 -13.84 -13.47 -2.21
C ARG A 221 -13.08 -12.74 -1.11
N GLN A 222 -12.12 -11.94 -1.55
CA GLN A 222 -11.33 -11.06 -0.70
C GLN A 222 -11.30 -9.65 -1.30
N LEU A 223 -11.59 -8.64 -0.48
CA LEU A 223 -11.42 -7.22 -0.82
C LEU A 223 -10.11 -6.74 -0.19
N ASN A 224 -9.18 -6.30 -1.04
CA ASN A 224 -7.87 -5.81 -0.62
C ASN A 224 -7.81 -4.29 -0.71
N VAL A 225 -7.22 -3.66 0.30
CA VAL A 225 -6.92 -2.24 0.35
C VAL A 225 -5.45 -2.09 0.70
N VAL A 226 -4.64 -1.62 -0.25
CA VAL A 226 -3.22 -1.29 -0.05
C VAL A 226 -3.09 0.23 0.03
N THR A 227 -2.23 0.72 0.93
CA THR A 227 -2.01 2.14 1.19
C THR A 227 -0.59 2.56 0.82
N ASP A 228 -0.41 3.84 0.51
CA ASP A 228 0.90 4.45 0.25
C ASP A 228 1.61 4.91 1.55
N ARG A 229 0.94 4.83 2.70
CA ARG A 229 1.46 5.26 4.00
C ARG A 229 0.77 4.58 5.18
N ALA A 230 1.39 4.68 6.35
CA ALA A 230 0.80 4.21 7.60
C ALA A 230 -0.49 4.99 7.94
N GLN A 231 -1.57 4.26 8.20
CA GLN A 231 -2.88 4.80 8.53
C GLN A 231 -3.57 3.95 9.59
N GLY A 232 -4.55 4.55 10.27
CA GLY A 232 -5.48 3.79 11.09
C GLY A 232 -6.58 3.18 10.23
N VAL A 233 -6.85 1.88 10.39
CA VAL A 233 -7.89 1.14 9.69
C VAL A 233 -8.82 0.42 10.66
N ALA A 234 -10.08 0.23 10.30
CA ALA A 234 -11.05 -0.54 11.08
C ALA A 234 -12.06 -1.26 10.19
N SER A 235 -12.68 -2.31 10.75
CA SER A 235 -13.92 -2.92 10.25
C SER A 235 -14.93 -2.86 11.38
N LEU A 236 -15.78 -1.82 11.37
CA LEU A 236 -16.74 -1.55 12.44
C LEU A 236 -18.11 -2.20 12.19
N VAL A 237 -18.38 -2.55 10.93
CA VAL A 237 -19.57 -3.25 10.47
C VAL A 237 -19.11 -4.35 9.51
N ASP A 238 -19.80 -5.49 9.55
CA ASP A 238 -19.49 -6.60 8.66
C ASP A 238 -19.52 -6.17 7.17
N GLY A 239 -18.53 -6.60 6.41
CA GLY A 239 -18.39 -6.25 5.00
C GLY A 239 -17.88 -4.83 4.75
N GLN A 240 -17.41 -4.10 5.78
CA GLN A 240 -16.83 -2.77 5.65
C GLN A 240 -15.36 -2.72 6.06
N VAL A 241 -14.59 -1.86 5.38
CA VAL A 241 -13.24 -1.44 5.78
C VAL A 241 -13.17 0.08 5.70
N GLU A 242 -12.70 0.75 6.75
CA GLU A 242 -12.46 2.19 6.71
C GLU A 242 -11.04 2.54 7.11
N ALA A 243 -10.44 3.50 6.40
CA ALA A 243 -9.12 4.02 6.68
C ALA A 243 -9.20 5.52 6.97
N MET A 244 -8.54 5.97 8.05
CA MET A 244 -8.45 7.37 8.41
C MET A 244 -7.34 8.05 7.61
N VAL A 245 -7.71 9.06 6.82
CA VAL A 245 -6.83 9.70 5.83
C VAL A 245 -6.32 11.07 6.26
N HIS A 246 -7.06 11.79 7.11
CA HIS A 246 -6.64 13.08 7.64
C HIS A 246 -7.32 13.42 8.97
N ARG A 247 -6.66 14.17 9.84
CA ARG A 247 -7.19 14.62 11.13
C ARG A 247 -6.85 16.08 11.35
N ARG A 248 -7.83 16.86 11.77
CA ARG A 248 -7.62 18.25 12.20
C ARG A 248 -8.37 18.50 13.50
N LEU A 249 -7.64 18.61 14.59
CA LEU A 249 -8.15 18.59 15.96
C LEU A 249 -7.89 19.90 16.65
N LEU A 250 -8.83 20.34 17.49
CA LEU A 250 -8.79 21.66 18.14
C LEU A 250 -8.43 21.59 19.62
N ALA A 251 -8.12 20.40 20.13
CA ALA A 251 -7.74 20.16 21.50
C ALA A 251 -6.47 19.29 21.59
N ASP A 252 -5.73 19.48 22.69
CA ASP A 252 -4.66 18.59 23.14
C ASP A 252 -5.27 17.43 23.94
N ASP A 253 -4.76 16.21 23.72
CA ASP A 253 -5.20 15.00 24.42
C ASP A 253 -4.48 14.77 25.75
N ASN A 254 -3.56 15.66 26.14
CA ASN A 254 -2.76 15.62 27.37
C ASN A 254 -1.85 14.39 27.48
N MET A 255 -1.37 13.87 26.34
CA MET A 255 -0.40 12.78 26.30
C MET A 255 1.07 13.26 26.23
N GLY A 256 1.30 14.57 26.39
CA GLY A 256 2.62 15.17 26.62
C GLY A 256 3.15 16.06 25.49
N VAL A 257 2.47 16.15 24.34
CA VAL A 257 2.87 17.04 23.25
C VAL A 257 2.49 18.50 23.50
N HIS A 258 1.41 18.76 24.24
CA HIS A 258 0.93 20.11 24.62
C HIS A 258 0.54 21.00 23.43
N GLU A 259 0.19 20.41 22.30
CA GLU A 259 -0.28 21.07 21.08
C GLU A 259 -1.44 20.29 20.50
N ASN A 260 -2.42 20.99 19.90
CA ASN A 260 -3.47 20.31 19.16
C ASN A 260 -2.98 19.90 17.77
N LEU A 261 -3.50 18.80 17.24
CA LEU A 261 -3.18 18.34 15.87
C LEU A 261 -3.90 19.23 14.84
N ASN A 262 -3.43 20.46 14.67
CA ASN A 262 -4.01 21.48 13.78
C ASN A 262 -2.95 22.00 12.81
N GLU A 263 -2.40 21.11 11.99
CA GLU A 263 -1.34 21.46 11.04
C GLU A 263 -1.83 22.50 10.01
N THR A 264 -0.99 23.51 9.77
CA THR A 264 -1.25 24.59 8.82
C THR A 264 -0.07 24.77 7.87
N GLU A 265 -0.36 25.20 6.65
CA GLU A 265 0.62 25.62 5.66
C GLU A 265 0.42 27.11 5.31
N SER A 266 1.51 27.82 5.05
CA SER A 266 1.49 29.21 4.56
C SER A 266 1.84 29.23 3.09
N VAL A 267 0.86 29.55 2.24
CA VAL A 267 1.02 29.58 0.78
C VAL A 267 1.01 31.04 0.31
N TYR A 268 1.90 31.37 -0.63
CA TYR A 268 1.89 32.69 -1.27
C TYR A 268 0.74 32.77 -2.27
N ASP A 269 -0.20 33.68 -2.04
CA ASP A 269 -1.28 33.96 -2.99
C ASP A 269 -0.78 34.99 -4.01
N GLU A 270 -0.57 34.54 -5.25
CA GLU A 270 -0.12 35.38 -6.38
C GLU A 270 -1.11 36.50 -6.73
N THR A 271 -2.41 36.31 -6.46
CA THR A 271 -3.46 37.29 -6.78
C THR A 271 -3.46 38.43 -5.78
N THR A 272 -3.40 38.11 -4.49
CA THR A 272 -3.40 39.12 -3.42
C THR A 272 -2.00 39.60 -3.06
N LYS A 273 -0.95 38.92 -3.55
CA LYS A 273 0.47 39.14 -3.22
C LYS A 273 0.78 39.03 -1.73
N THR A 274 0.06 38.17 -1.02
CA THR A 274 0.19 37.97 0.43
C THR A 274 0.30 36.50 0.78
N TYR A 275 0.99 36.17 1.86
CA TYR A 275 0.92 34.82 2.43
C TYR A 275 -0.44 34.59 3.09
N VAL A 276 -1.06 33.47 2.77
CA VAL A 276 -2.30 32.99 3.38
C VAL A 276 -1.99 31.70 4.12
N THR A 277 -2.23 31.68 5.43
CA THR A 277 -2.13 30.47 6.25
C THR A 277 -3.46 29.72 6.22
N LYS A 278 -3.43 28.46 5.79
CA LYS A 278 -4.60 27.58 5.71
C LYS A 278 -4.29 26.24 6.37
N GLY A 279 -5.33 25.46 6.68
CA GLY A 279 -5.14 24.09 7.16
C GLY A 279 -4.45 23.23 6.11
N MET A 280 -3.59 22.31 6.55
CA MET A 280 -2.82 21.45 5.65
C MET A 280 -3.73 20.59 4.77
N VAL A 281 -3.40 20.54 3.48
CA VAL A 281 -4.01 19.61 2.51
C VAL A 281 -3.13 18.38 2.37
N VAL A 282 -3.70 17.20 2.54
CA VAL A 282 -2.98 15.93 2.41
C VAL A 282 -3.48 15.19 1.19
N ARG A 283 -2.54 14.57 0.48
CA ARG A 283 -2.81 13.69 -0.65
C ARG A 283 -2.18 12.32 -0.39
N GLY A 284 -2.87 11.26 -0.76
CA GLY A 284 -2.34 9.90 -0.78
C GLY A 284 -3.15 8.97 -1.66
N ASN A 285 -2.77 7.70 -1.68
CA ASN A 285 -3.33 6.71 -2.61
C ASN A 285 -3.82 5.47 -1.87
N PHE A 286 -4.96 4.95 -2.32
CA PHE A 286 -5.36 3.57 -2.07
C PHE A 286 -5.28 2.77 -3.36
N PHE A 287 -4.80 1.54 -3.26
CA PHE A 287 -4.89 0.56 -4.33
C PHE A 287 -5.88 -0.51 -3.90
N VAL A 288 -6.98 -0.62 -4.64
CA VAL A 288 -8.11 -1.49 -4.27
C VAL A 288 -8.29 -2.56 -5.32
N ASN A 289 -8.40 -3.82 -4.89
CA ASN A 289 -8.84 -4.91 -5.75
C ASN A 289 -9.82 -5.84 -5.04
N VAL A 290 -10.52 -6.64 -5.85
CA VAL A 290 -11.27 -7.79 -5.38
C VAL A 290 -10.73 -9.03 -6.08
N ASP A 291 -10.61 -10.13 -5.34
CA ASP A 291 -10.14 -11.41 -5.86
C ASP A 291 -10.94 -12.56 -5.25
N SER A 292 -10.69 -13.77 -5.74
CA SER A 292 -11.17 -15.00 -5.10
C SER A 292 -10.51 -15.23 -3.74
N ALA A 293 -11.16 -15.97 -2.85
CA ALA A 293 -10.59 -16.32 -1.53
C ALA A 293 -9.25 -17.07 -1.64
N ASP A 294 -9.04 -17.85 -2.70
CA ASP A 294 -7.80 -18.60 -2.94
C ASP A 294 -6.64 -17.70 -3.39
N ASP A 295 -6.93 -16.65 -4.15
CA ASP A 295 -5.91 -15.81 -4.80
C ASP A 295 -5.77 -14.41 -4.20
N GLY A 296 -6.66 -13.99 -3.31
CA GLY A 296 -6.62 -12.67 -2.67
C GLY A 296 -5.31 -12.38 -1.96
N MET A 297 -4.71 -13.38 -1.32
CA MET A 297 -3.39 -13.24 -0.71
C MET A 297 -2.28 -13.05 -1.75
N ARG A 298 -2.39 -13.68 -2.93
CA ARG A 298 -1.40 -13.51 -3.98
C ARG A 298 -1.45 -12.11 -4.59
N SER A 299 -2.64 -11.58 -4.85
CA SER A 299 -2.76 -10.20 -5.37
C SER A 299 -2.33 -9.15 -4.34
N ILE A 300 -2.74 -9.26 -3.06
CA ILE A 300 -2.33 -8.27 -2.05
C ILE A 300 -0.83 -8.30 -1.76
N ARG A 301 -0.21 -9.48 -1.62
CA ARG A 301 1.24 -9.61 -1.36
C ARG A 301 2.07 -9.00 -2.48
N SER A 302 1.69 -9.26 -3.73
CA SER A 302 2.36 -8.68 -4.90
C SER A 302 2.25 -7.16 -4.92
N LYS A 303 1.08 -6.59 -4.58
CA LYS A 303 0.89 -5.14 -4.58
C LYS A 303 1.59 -4.47 -3.40
N MET A 304 1.55 -5.07 -2.21
CA MET A 304 2.28 -4.60 -1.03
C MET A 304 3.78 -4.49 -1.32
N GLU A 305 4.39 -5.53 -1.91
CA GLU A 305 5.81 -5.52 -2.28
C GLU A 305 6.11 -4.42 -3.30
N SER A 306 5.25 -4.25 -4.32
CA SER A 306 5.44 -3.19 -5.31
C SER A 306 5.31 -1.78 -4.74
N GLN A 307 4.60 -1.61 -3.61
CA GLN A 307 4.53 -0.33 -2.90
C GLN A 307 5.70 -0.11 -1.94
N PHE A 308 6.39 -1.17 -1.52
CA PHE A 308 7.58 -1.04 -0.69
C PHE A 308 8.82 -0.68 -1.53
N PHE A 309 8.93 -1.24 -2.74
CA PHE A 309 9.98 -0.94 -3.72
C PHE A 309 9.44 -0.27 -4.98
N HIS A 310 9.07 1.01 -4.87
CA HIS A 310 8.85 1.81 -6.08
C HIS A 310 10.19 2.02 -6.82
N PRO A 311 10.28 1.68 -8.11
CA PRO A 311 11.52 1.87 -8.86
C PRO A 311 11.84 3.36 -8.97
N LEU A 312 13.10 3.72 -8.69
CA LEU A 312 13.59 5.05 -9.00
C LEU A 312 13.57 5.23 -10.53
N THR A 313 12.75 6.15 -11.01
CA THR A 313 12.70 6.46 -12.44
C THR A 313 13.67 7.59 -12.75
N ALA A 314 14.72 7.29 -13.52
CA ALA A 314 15.66 8.29 -14.01
C ALA A 314 15.28 8.71 -15.45
N TYR A 315 15.20 10.01 -15.68
CA TYR A 315 14.97 10.58 -17.00
C TYR A 315 16.25 11.25 -17.49
N ARG A 316 16.57 11.06 -18.77
CA ARG A 316 17.65 11.79 -19.46
C ARG A 316 17.06 12.64 -20.57
N LYS A 317 17.78 13.71 -20.97
CA LYS A 317 17.43 14.47 -22.18
C LYS A 317 17.40 13.52 -23.39
N PRO A 318 16.50 13.75 -24.38
CA PRO A 318 16.48 12.95 -25.60
C PRO A 318 17.87 12.94 -26.25
N VAL A 319 18.39 11.75 -26.51
CA VAL A 319 19.63 11.54 -27.26
C VAL A 319 19.33 10.78 -28.54
N SER A 320 20.28 10.80 -29.46
CA SER A 320 20.20 10.00 -30.68
C SER A 320 20.09 8.50 -30.35
N SER A 321 19.39 7.73 -31.19
CA SER A 321 19.03 6.33 -30.94
C SER A 321 20.23 5.37 -30.88
N ASP A 322 21.38 5.79 -31.41
CA ASP A 322 22.67 5.09 -31.36
C ASP A 322 23.40 5.23 -30.01
N VAL A 323 22.94 6.13 -29.13
CA VAL A 323 23.55 6.35 -27.82
C VAL A 323 23.01 5.33 -26.82
N GLU A 324 23.75 4.23 -26.65
CA GLU A 324 23.51 3.23 -25.62
C GLU A 324 23.59 3.87 -24.22
N ALA A 325 22.64 3.50 -23.35
CA ALA A 325 22.74 3.87 -21.94
C ALA A 325 23.92 3.11 -21.31
N LYS A 326 24.68 3.77 -20.43
CA LYS A 326 25.63 3.05 -19.57
C LYS A 326 24.82 2.07 -18.71
N VAL A 327 24.96 0.78 -18.98
CA VAL A 327 24.30 -0.27 -18.19
C VAL A 327 25.01 -0.34 -16.84
N PRO A 328 24.29 -0.42 -15.71
CA PRO A 328 24.89 -0.65 -14.40
C PRO A 328 25.82 -1.88 -14.42
N TRP A 329 26.91 -1.82 -13.66
CA TRP A 329 27.89 -2.92 -13.59
C TRP A 329 27.27 -4.25 -13.11
N LEU A 330 26.17 -4.16 -12.36
CA LEU A 330 25.34 -5.27 -11.88
C LEU A 330 23.95 -5.20 -12.52
N THR A 331 23.56 -6.30 -13.16
CA THR A 331 22.19 -6.53 -13.64
C THR A 331 21.56 -7.63 -12.80
N VAL A 332 20.28 -7.46 -12.48
CA VAL A 332 19.51 -8.39 -11.62
C VAL A 332 18.39 -8.99 -12.44
N GLY A 333 18.32 -10.31 -12.50
CA GLY A 333 17.26 -11.06 -13.15
C GLY A 333 15.94 -11.06 -12.35
N GLU A 334 14.95 -11.81 -12.84
CA GLU A 334 13.68 -11.96 -12.14
C GLU A 334 13.81 -12.82 -10.88
N PHE A 335 13.24 -12.33 -9.79
CA PHE A 335 13.08 -13.10 -8.55
C PHE A 335 11.90 -14.09 -8.69
N PRO A 336 11.92 -15.22 -7.94
CA PRO A 336 10.71 -16.02 -7.75
C PRO A 336 9.56 -15.15 -7.23
N SER A 337 8.32 -15.42 -7.67
CA SER A 337 7.14 -14.59 -7.36
C SER A 337 6.78 -14.48 -5.87
N ASN A 338 7.37 -15.33 -5.02
CA ASN A 338 7.20 -15.34 -3.58
C ASN A 338 8.44 -14.83 -2.81
N VAL A 339 9.40 -14.22 -3.51
CA VAL A 339 10.60 -13.60 -2.91
C VAL A 339 10.61 -12.10 -3.20
N GLY A 340 10.69 -11.30 -2.15
CA GLY A 340 10.90 -9.86 -2.20
C GLY A 340 12.37 -9.50 -1.98
N LEU A 341 12.81 -8.40 -2.61
CA LEU A 341 14.13 -7.81 -2.40
C LEU A 341 13.99 -6.66 -1.42
N THR A 342 14.37 -6.86 -0.16
CA THR A 342 14.20 -5.86 0.91
C THR A 342 15.37 -4.88 1.02
N THR A 343 16.56 -5.27 0.57
CA THR A 343 17.72 -4.37 0.55
C THR A 343 18.70 -4.84 -0.52
N LEU A 344 19.23 -3.89 -1.28
CA LEU A 344 20.44 -4.05 -2.07
C LEU A 344 21.36 -2.86 -1.76
N GLN A 345 22.52 -3.12 -1.17
CA GLN A 345 23.44 -2.08 -0.74
C GLN A 345 24.87 -2.44 -1.14
N GLU A 346 25.58 -1.55 -1.81
CA GLU A 346 27.01 -1.70 -2.07
C GLU A 346 27.77 -1.65 -0.72
N GLN A 347 28.55 -2.70 -0.43
CA GLN A 347 29.45 -2.71 0.73
C GLN A 347 30.89 -2.38 0.32
N SER A 348 31.29 -2.85 -0.86
CA SER A 348 32.58 -2.56 -1.49
C SER A 348 32.44 -2.66 -3.01
N LYS A 349 33.50 -2.34 -3.75
CA LYS A 349 33.54 -2.44 -5.23
C LYS A 349 33.26 -3.86 -5.76
N GLU A 350 33.40 -4.87 -4.92
CA GLU A 350 33.29 -6.28 -5.30
C GLU A 350 32.20 -7.02 -4.51
N CYS A 351 31.50 -6.36 -3.57
CA CYS A 351 30.52 -7.02 -2.72
C CYS A 351 29.29 -6.15 -2.47
N VAL A 352 28.13 -6.79 -2.51
CA VAL A 352 26.83 -6.19 -2.14
C VAL A 352 26.23 -6.92 -0.95
N MET A 353 25.54 -6.17 -0.10
CA MET A 353 24.60 -6.72 0.88
C MET A 353 23.24 -6.88 0.21
N VAL A 354 22.66 -8.07 0.33
CA VAL A 354 21.31 -8.39 -0.13
C VAL A 354 20.47 -8.85 1.05
N ARG A 355 19.27 -8.29 1.21
CA ARG A 355 18.24 -8.87 2.08
C ARG A 355 17.09 -9.36 1.24
N LEU A 356 16.74 -10.62 1.41
CA LEU A 356 15.61 -11.27 0.74
C LEU A 356 14.55 -11.64 1.78
N SER A 357 13.29 -11.47 1.41
CA SER A 357 12.14 -11.84 2.24
C SER A 357 11.26 -12.82 1.49
N HIS A 358 10.82 -13.88 2.15
CA HIS A 358 9.72 -14.69 1.63
C HIS A 358 8.41 -13.97 1.91
N LEU A 359 7.66 -13.65 0.85
CA LEU A 359 6.51 -12.74 0.95
C LEU A 359 5.29 -13.34 1.65
N TYR A 360 5.20 -14.67 1.69
CA TYR A 360 4.02 -15.38 2.17
C TYR A 360 4.29 -16.10 3.49
N ALA A 361 3.26 -16.12 4.35
CA ALA A 361 3.21 -16.99 5.51
C ALA A 361 2.79 -18.41 5.14
N VAL A 362 2.97 -19.32 6.11
CA VAL A 362 2.59 -20.72 5.96
C VAL A 362 1.09 -20.80 5.67
N ASP A 363 0.74 -21.58 4.66
CA ASP A 363 -0.66 -21.82 4.24
C ASP A 363 -1.47 -20.59 3.81
N GLU A 364 -0.85 -19.42 3.58
CA GLU A 364 -1.52 -18.25 2.98
C GLU A 364 -1.95 -18.48 1.52
N HIS A 365 -1.18 -19.28 0.77
CA HIS A 365 -1.50 -19.63 -0.61
C HIS A 365 -0.91 -21.01 -0.97
N SER A 366 -1.68 -21.81 -1.71
CA SER A 366 -1.35 -23.21 -2.03
C SER A 366 0.03 -23.42 -2.66
N SER A 367 0.42 -22.59 -3.63
CA SER A 367 1.74 -22.62 -4.28
C SER A 367 2.74 -21.58 -3.78
N GLN A 368 2.32 -20.33 -3.52
CA GLN A 368 3.23 -19.23 -3.17
C GLN A 368 3.79 -19.32 -1.75
N SER A 369 3.12 -20.02 -0.82
CA SER A 369 3.64 -20.27 0.54
C SER A 369 4.71 -21.37 0.61
N LYS A 370 5.09 -21.99 -0.53
CA LYS A 370 6.12 -23.04 -0.55
C LYS A 370 7.52 -22.43 -0.58
N PRO A 371 8.54 -23.12 -0.03
CA PRO A 371 9.91 -22.59 0.01
C PRO A 371 10.42 -22.17 -1.36
N ALA A 372 11.13 -21.04 -1.41
CA ALA A 372 11.67 -20.48 -2.62
C ALA A 372 13.20 -20.55 -2.63
N THR A 373 13.79 -21.03 -3.74
CA THR A 373 15.23 -21.08 -3.91
C THR A 373 15.70 -19.98 -4.86
N VAL A 374 16.73 -19.25 -4.45
CA VAL A 374 17.39 -18.21 -5.24
C VAL A 374 18.84 -18.60 -5.43
N ASP A 375 19.32 -18.61 -6.68
CA ASP A 375 20.73 -18.76 -7.01
C ASP A 375 21.31 -17.41 -7.44
N PHE A 376 22.20 -16.85 -6.62
CA PHE A 376 22.81 -15.55 -6.90
C PHE A 376 23.65 -15.55 -8.17
N SER A 377 24.22 -16.69 -8.57
CA SER A 377 24.98 -16.79 -9.84
C SER A 377 24.10 -16.64 -11.08
N ALA A 378 22.84 -17.09 -10.99
CA ALA A 378 21.86 -16.94 -12.06
C ALA A 378 21.14 -15.59 -12.00
N LEU A 379 20.90 -15.09 -10.78
CA LEU A 379 20.20 -13.85 -10.53
C LEU A 379 21.05 -12.62 -10.83
N PHE A 380 22.33 -12.63 -10.47
CA PHE A 380 23.24 -11.49 -10.64
C PHE A 380 24.19 -11.69 -11.81
N SER A 381 24.11 -10.79 -12.77
CA SER A 381 24.98 -10.74 -13.93
C SER A 381 25.87 -9.52 -13.85
N VAL A 382 27.19 -9.75 -13.76
CA VAL A 382 28.22 -8.71 -13.66
C VAL A 382 29.17 -8.81 -14.86
N LYS A 383 29.54 -7.68 -15.43
CA LYS A 383 30.48 -7.65 -16.56
C LYS A 383 31.86 -8.14 -16.11
N ASN A 384 32.40 -9.15 -16.81
CA ASN A 384 33.74 -9.72 -16.58
C ASN A 384 33.98 -10.28 -15.15
N SER A 385 32.93 -10.62 -14.42
CA SER A 385 33.02 -11.22 -13.08
C SER A 385 31.85 -12.17 -12.86
N VAL A 386 32.02 -13.09 -11.92
CA VAL A 386 31.00 -14.04 -11.48
C VAL A 386 30.84 -13.94 -9.97
N VAL A 387 29.71 -14.39 -9.45
CA VAL A 387 29.54 -14.56 -8.00
C VAL A 387 30.61 -15.52 -7.51
N SER A 388 31.48 -15.04 -6.63
CA SER A 388 32.59 -15.80 -6.06
C SER A 388 32.25 -16.36 -4.68
N GLU A 389 31.44 -15.64 -3.92
CA GLU A 389 31.12 -15.97 -2.55
C GLU A 389 29.74 -15.45 -2.15
N VAL A 390 29.00 -16.28 -1.39
CA VAL A 390 27.74 -15.92 -0.75
C VAL A 390 27.84 -16.30 0.72
N ILE A 391 27.86 -15.30 1.59
CA ILE A 391 27.92 -15.49 3.04
C ILE A 391 26.63 -14.97 3.67
N GLU A 392 26.01 -15.81 4.50
CA GLU A 392 24.87 -15.39 5.30
C GLU A 392 25.32 -14.49 6.46
N LEU A 393 24.56 -13.42 6.70
CA LEU A 393 24.81 -12.43 7.75
C LEU A 393 23.66 -12.45 8.77
N VAL A 394 23.90 -11.90 9.96
CA VAL A 394 22.80 -11.48 10.84
C VAL A 394 21.95 -10.42 10.14
N LEU A 395 20.67 -10.27 10.53
CA LEU A 395 19.72 -9.40 9.81
C LEU A 395 20.18 -7.93 9.71
N THR A 396 20.89 -7.42 10.72
CA THR A 396 21.50 -6.07 10.70
C THR A 396 22.60 -5.92 9.64
N GLY A 397 23.17 -7.02 9.13
CA GLY A 397 24.27 -7.03 8.17
C GLY A 397 25.65 -6.79 8.77
N THR A 398 25.77 -6.78 10.10
CA THR A 398 26.98 -6.36 10.81
C THR A 398 27.98 -7.49 11.07
N LYS A 399 27.55 -8.75 10.98
CA LYS A 399 28.36 -9.94 11.28
C LYS A 399 27.91 -11.11 10.39
N GLU A 400 28.85 -11.98 10.04
CA GLU A 400 28.56 -13.28 9.43
C GLU A 400 27.78 -14.17 10.42
N LEU A 401 26.77 -14.86 9.91
CA LEU A 401 25.98 -15.78 10.71
C LEU A 401 26.70 -17.13 10.76
N SER A 402 27.46 -17.35 11.84
CA SER A 402 28.20 -18.61 12.01
C SER A 402 27.27 -19.77 12.38
N ARG A 403 27.74 -21.01 12.22
CA ARG A 403 27.02 -22.20 12.72
C ARG A 403 26.83 -22.17 14.23
N GLU A 404 27.82 -21.64 14.95
CA GLU A 404 27.81 -21.44 16.39
C GLU A 404 26.72 -20.43 16.80
N ASP A 405 26.55 -19.33 16.07
CA ASP A 405 25.46 -18.36 16.31
C ASP A 405 24.06 -18.98 16.12
N LYS A 406 23.93 -20.02 15.27
CA LYS A 406 22.66 -20.76 15.07
C LYS A 406 22.36 -21.77 16.18
N GLU A 407 23.37 -22.20 16.93
CA GLU A 407 23.26 -23.26 17.95
C GLU A 407 23.36 -22.74 19.39
N LEU A 408 24.03 -21.60 19.62
CA LEU A 408 24.41 -21.14 20.97
C LEU A 408 23.56 -20.00 21.55
N ASP A 409 22.75 -19.30 20.76
CA ASP A 409 22.13 -18.03 21.18
C ASP A 409 20.60 -18.04 21.34
N THR A 410 19.94 -19.18 21.17
CA THR A 410 18.51 -19.29 21.50
C THR A 410 18.36 -19.78 22.93
N LEU A 411 18.07 -18.85 23.86
CA LEU A 411 17.62 -19.20 25.20
C LEU A 411 16.42 -20.16 25.09
N GLU A 412 16.53 -21.35 25.68
CA GLU A 412 15.41 -22.28 25.77
C GLU A 412 14.44 -21.82 26.85
N TRP A 413 13.28 -21.30 26.43
CA TRP A 413 12.22 -20.87 27.33
C TRP A 413 11.20 -21.99 27.52
N LYS A 414 10.83 -22.25 28.78
CA LYS A 414 9.68 -23.10 29.09
C LYS A 414 8.42 -22.29 28.84
N THR A 415 7.75 -22.55 27.74
CA THR A 415 6.46 -21.93 27.41
C THR A 415 5.31 -22.82 27.90
N THR A 416 4.13 -22.22 28.08
CA THR A 416 2.92 -22.90 28.58
C THR A 416 2.11 -23.58 27.47
N ASP A 417 2.44 -23.30 26.21
CA ASP A 417 1.82 -23.85 25.03
C ASP A 417 2.57 -25.09 24.50
N GLU A 418 1.82 -26.10 24.07
CA GLU A 418 2.35 -27.29 23.41
C GLU A 418 2.83 -27.01 21.98
N ALA A 419 2.95 -25.73 21.56
CA ALA A 419 3.55 -25.31 20.30
C ALA A 419 5.07 -25.59 20.21
N HIS A 420 5.56 -26.51 21.03
CA HIS A 420 6.81 -27.21 20.79
C HIS A 420 6.70 -28.02 19.49
N GLY A 421 7.29 -27.50 18.41
CA GLY A 421 8.00 -28.40 17.52
C GLY A 421 7.94 -28.17 16.03
N TRP A 422 7.20 -27.18 15.50
CA TRP A 422 7.25 -26.95 14.06
C TRP A 422 7.30 -25.47 13.69
N SER A 423 8.53 -24.95 13.61
CA SER A 423 8.86 -23.84 12.74
C SER A 423 9.69 -24.37 11.56
N PRO A 424 9.47 -23.87 10.33
CA PRO A 424 10.39 -24.14 9.24
C PRO A 424 11.81 -23.74 9.67
N ARG A 425 12.76 -24.67 9.60
CA ARG A 425 14.16 -24.37 9.92
C ARG A 425 14.85 -23.78 8.70
N SER A 426 15.57 -22.68 8.91
CA SER A 426 16.37 -22.06 7.86
C SER A 426 17.44 -23.02 7.34
N LEU A 427 17.46 -23.21 6.02
CA LEU A 427 18.44 -24.06 5.37
C LEU A 427 19.76 -23.31 5.18
N PRO A 428 20.91 -23.97 5.38
CA PRO A 428 22.21 -23.34 5.15
C PRO A 428 22.39 -22.98 3.66
N VAL A 429 23.20 -21.95 3.41
CA VAL A 429 23.65 -21.58 2.05
C VAL A 429 24.36 -22.77 1.41
N LYS A 430 24.08 -23.03 0.11
CA LYS A 430 24.70 -24.10 -0.67
C LYS A 430 25.33 -23.51 -1.93
N GLY A 431 26.65 -23.34 -1.93
CA GLY A 431 27.33 -22.64 -3.01
C GLY A 431 26.81 -21.21 -3.12
N THR A 432 26.24 -20.85 -4.27
CA THR A 432 25.61 -19.55 -4.50
C THR A 432 24.09 -19.55 -4.34
N SER A 433 23.52 -20.69 -3.92
CA SER A 433 22.07 -20.86 -3.77
C SER A 433 21.63 -20.78 -2.31
N VAL A 434 20.49 -20.13 -2.09
CA VAL A 434 19.82 -19.99 -0.79
C VAL A 434 18.36 -20.38 -0.92
N THR A 435 17.76 -20.91 0.14
CA THR A 435 16.32 -21.25 0.17
C THR A 435 15.66 -20.53 1.32
N LEU A 436 14.64 -19.73 1.02
CA LEU A 436 13.82 -19.05 2.01
C LEU A 436 12.58 -19.90 2.30
N GLN A 437 12.34 -20.15 3.58
CA GLN A 437 11.05 -20.68 4.05
C GLN A 437 10.03 -19.55 4.16
N ALA A 438 8.75 -19.91 4.31
CA ALA A 438 7.68 -18.94 4.55
C ALA A 438 8.03 -17.97 5.69
N MET A 439 7.73 -16.68 5.49
CA MET A 439 8.10 -15.54 6.36
C MET A 439 9.59 -15.31 6.65
N GLU A 440 10.52 -16.11 6.10
CA GLU A 440 11.94 -15.87 6.39
C GLU A 440 12.42 -14.57 5.76
N VAL A 441 13.16 -13.79 6.55
CA VAL A 441 13.95 -12.65 6.07
C VAL A 441 15.42 -12.97 6.33
N ARG A 442 16.23 -13.00 5.27
CA ARG A 442 17.63 -13.42 5.35
C ARG A 442 18.53 -12.38 4.70
N ALA A 443 19.68 -12.14 5.34
CA ALA A 443 20.69 -11.19 4.89
C ALA A 443 21.93 -11.92 4.38
N PHE A 444 22.50 -11.45 3.28
CA PHE A 444 23.65 -12.05 2.63
C PHE A 444 24.64 -10.98 2.20
N ARG A 445 25.94 -11.30 2.29
CA ARG A 445 26.98 -10.63 1.51
C ARG A 445 27.25 -11.48 0.27
N VAL A 446 27.11 -10.88 -0.90
CA VAL A 446 27.40 -11.50 -2.19
C VAL A 446 28.59 -10.79 -2.80
N CYS A 447 29.68 -11.52 -3.02
CA CYS A 447 30.91 -10.98 -3.60
C CYS A 447 31.15 -11.52 -5.02
N PHE A 448 31.88 -10.75 -5.82
CA PHE A 448 32.16 -11.01 -7.22
C PHE A 448 33.67 -11.09 -7.45
N ALA A 449 34.11 -11.97 -8.35
CA ALA A 449 35.51 -12.05 -8.78
C ALA A 449 35.62 -12.44 -10.26
N LYS A 450 36.79 -12.22 -10.85
CA LYS A 450 37.08 -12.67 -12.23
C LYS A 450 36.94 -14.19 -12.35
N GLY A 451 36.14 -14.64 -13.33
CA GLY A 451 35.91 -16.06 -13.56
C GLY A 451 37.17 -16.79 -14.04
N ALA A 452 37.41 -18.00 -13.54
CA ALA A 452 38.59 -18.81 -13.86
C ALA A 452 38.70 -19.27 -15.33
N SER A 453 37.67 -19.04 -16.16
CA SER A 453 37.64 -19.40 -17.58
C SER A 453 37.86 -18.24 -18.55
N MET A 454 38.21 -17.04 -18.06
CA MET A 454 38.50 -15.87 -18.92
C MET A 454 39.99 -15.76 -19.33
N ASP A 455 40.75 -16.84 -19.19
CA ASP A 455 42.14 -16.88 -19.64
C ASP A 455 42.21 -17.53 -21.03
N GLY A 456 42.18 -16.70 -22.06
CA GLY A 456 42.24 -17.13 -23.45
C GLY A 456 41.92 -16.01 -24.43
N THR A 457 42.92 -15.15 -24.66
CA THR A 457 43.04 -14.15 -25.74
C THR A 457 42.00 -13.03 -25.75
N ASP A 458 42.33 -11.91 -25.11
CA ASP A 458 42.30 -10.57 -25.72
C ASP A 458 43.05 -9.57 -24.84
N ALA A 459 44.38 -9.57 -25.00
CA ALA A 459 45.22 -8.49 -24.48
C ALA A 459 45.20 -7.33 -25.49
N VAL A 460 44.24 -6.41 -25.34
CA VAL A 460 44.34 -5.07 -25.93
C VAL A 460 43.87 -4.02 -24.92
N GLY A 461 44.81 -3.19 -24.48
CA GLY A 461 44.55 -1.84 -23.97
C GLY A 461 44.06 -1.73 -22.53
N VAL A 462 45.01 -1.66 -21.59
CA VAL A 462 44.78 -1.13 -20.25
C VAL A 462 44.28 0.32 -20.35
N ARG A 463 42.99 0.55 -20.07
CA ARG A 463 42.49 1.83 -19.57
C ARG A 463 42.30 1.70 -18.06
N SER A 464 42.79 2.72 -17.36
CA SER A 464 42.85 2.89 -15.91
C SER A 464 41.47 2.71 -15.22
N PRO A 465 41.43 2.15 -14.00
CA PRO A 465 40.20 2.01 -13.23
C PRO A 465 39.83 3.37 -12.61
N GLN A 466 38.94 4.11 -13.28
CA GLN A 466 38.29 5.28 -12.69
C GLN A 466 36.79 4.97 -12.54
N ASP A 467 36.37 4.88 -11.27
CA ASP A 467 35.02 5.07 -10.71
C ASP A 467 33.81 4.39 -11.38
N ASP A 468 33.75 3.07 -11.29
CA ASP A 468 32.52 2.29 -11.49
C ASP A 468 31.95 1.81 -10.12
N SER A 469 31.76 2.70 -9.14
CA SER A 469 30.93 2.38 -7.95
C SER A 469 29.46 2.68 -8.25
N PHE A 470 28.52 1.98 -7.60
CA PHE A 470 27.08 2.25 -7.74
C PHE A 470 26.75 3.70 -7.36
N GLY A 471 27.44 4.22 -6.34
CA GLY A 471 27.37 5.62 -5.94
C GLY A 471 27.87 6.58 -7.02
N ALA A 472 28.98 6.29 -7.70
CA ALA A 472 29.53 7.14 -8.75
C ALA A 472 28.68 7.13 -10.02
N ALA A 473 28.08 5.99 -10.39
CA ALA A 473 27.16 5.91 -11.53
C ALA A 473 25.85 6.70 -11.29
N LEU A 474 25.31 6.65 -10.07
CA LEU A 474 24.16 7.47 -9.67
C LEU A 474 24.54 8.95 -9.58
N GLN A 475 25.75 9.27 -9.14
CA GLN A 475 26.24 10.64 -9.04
C GLN A 475 26.57 11.25 -10.41
N GLU A 476 27.12 10.49 -11.37
CA GLU A 476 27.25 10.93 -12.77
C GLU A 476 25.87 11.18 -13.40
N LEU A 477 24.89 10.31 -13.14
CA LEU A 477 23.50 10.52 -13.60
C LEU A 477 22.87 11.78 -12.96
N ALA A 478 23.18 12.06 -11.69
CA ALA A 478 22.72 13.26 -11.00
C ALA A 478 23.46 14.54 -11.43
N GLU A 479 24.76 14.47 -11.72
CA GLU A 479 25.57 15.60 -12.17
C GLU A 479 25.25 15.99 -13.62
N ILE A 480 24.87 15.04 -14.48
CA ILE A 480 24.31 15.32 -15.81
C ILE A 480 22.96 16.06 -15.73
N VAL A 481 22.21 15.90 -14.63
CA VAL A 481 20.95 16.63 -14.39
C VAL A 481 21.18 18.01 -13.75
N ALA A 482 22.30 18.21 -13.06
CA ALA A 482 22.62 19.47 -12.36
C ALA A 482 23.45 20.47 -13.19
N VAL A 483 24.07 20.04 -14.28
CA VAL A 483 24.91 20.88 -15.16
C VAL A 483 24.36 20.90 -16.58
N GLU A 484 23.07 21.19 -16.76
CA GLU A 484 22.45 21.62 -18.02
C GLU A 484 20.98 22.00 -17.83
#